data_AF-A0AA91I558-F1
#
_entry.id   AF-A0AA91I558-F1
#
_cell.length_a   1.000
_cell.length_b   1.000
_cell.length_c   1.000
_cell.angle_alpha   90.00
_cell.angle_beta   90.00
_cell.angle_gamma   90.00
#
_symmetry.space_group_name_H-M   'P 1'
#
loop_
_entity.id
_entity.type
_entity.pdbx_description
1 polymer ?
#
loop_
_entity_poly.entity_id
_entity_poly.type
_entity_poly.pdbx_seq_one_letter_code
_entity_poly.pdbx_strand_id
1 'polypeptide(L)'
;MKTINQPRVGATPAEISAVRYLNQYRCPYCQTEWEDGWDCACNNRCPDCNKEIEPYESALVEGESAETGSPVEEFASANVTAEGVNWLFVVSYEIDYVHRVSVGITAESPEAAQQIAEQAFNDATIWDDTVAMPLLSDEYHESEGESLVWECIAVAQWPEPDYSVRQLKKEQAAMRVCRGLVEAYQQGETNGGSIDWSDMDQLIPLALQALGKPVAEIQS
;
A
#
# COMPACT_ATOMS: atom_id res chain seq x y z
N MET A 1 -30.27 1.94 51.19
CA MET A 1 -28.98 1.59 51.82
C MET A 1 -28.78 0.10 51.59
N LYS A 2 -27.82 -0.38 50.81
CA LYS A 2 -26.38 -0.06 50.81
C LYS A 2 -25.85 0.05 49.37
N THR A 3 -25.23 1.18 49.10
CA THR A 3 -24.33 1.44 47.96
C THR A 3 -23.02 0.67 48.18
N ILE A 4 -22.56 -0.05 47.16
CA ILE A 4 -21.22 -0.63 47.13
C ILE A 4 -20.36 0.32 46.29
N ASN A 5 -19.47 1.05 46.97
CA ASN A 5 -18.39 1.82 46.37
C ASN A 5 -17.38 0.86 45.74
N GLN A 6 -17.14 0.99 44.44
CA GLN A 6 -15.91 0.49 43.82
C GLN A 6 -14.92 1.66 43.68
N PRO A 7 -13.64 1.44 43.99
CA PRO A 7 -12.62 2.49 43.87
C PRO A 7 -12.27 2.74 42.41
N ARG A 8 -12.35 4.01 42.00
CA ARG A 8 -11.66 4.53 40.81
C ARG A 8 -10.16 4.33 40.98
N VAL A 9 -9.57 3.45 40.18
CA VAL A 9 -8.14 3.51 39.90
C VAL A 9 -8.01 4.24 38.57
N GLY A 10 -7.68 5.52 38.65
CA GLY A 10 -7.16 6.26 37.51
C GLY A 10 -5.77 5.72 37.22
N ALA A 11 -5.63 5.05 36.07
CA ALA A 11 -4.36 5.01 35.39
C ALA A 11 -4.32 6.23 34.48
N THR A 12 -3.50 7.20 34.84
CA THR A 12 -3.02 8.22 33.91
C THR A 12 -2.41 7.51 32.69
N PRO A 13 -2.79 7.85 31.45
CA PRO A 13 -2.04 7.42 30.28
C PRO A 13 -0.62 7.95 30.46
N ALA A 14 0.36 7.07 30.56
CA ALA A 14 1.74 7.45 30.35
C ALA A 14 1.78 8.04 28.93
N GLU A 15 2.15 9.31 28.82
CA GLU A 15 2.37 9.99 27.55
C GLU A 15 3.51 9.26 26.83
N ILE A 16 3.14 8.35 25.93
CA ILE A 16 4.07 7.71 25.02
C ILE A 16 4.39 8.77 23.96
N SER A 17 5.64 9.23 23.97
CA SER A 17 6.20 10.12 22.96
C SER A 17 6.05 9.47 21.59
N ALA A 18 5.03 9.88 20.83
CA ALA A 18 4.83 9.46 19.46
C ALA A 18 5.96 10.07 18.63
N VAL A 19 6.87 9.23 18.15
CA VAL A 19 7.91 9.65 17.21
C VAL A 19 7.20 10.21 15.97
N ARG A 20 7.45 11.49 15.66
CA ARG A 20 6.92 12.16 14.48
C ARG A 20 8.06 12.43 13.51
N TYR A 21 7.83 12.18 12.24
CA TYR A 21 8.70 12.52 11.12
C TYR A 21 8.18 13.78 10.43
N LEU A 22 9.08 14.72 10.13
CA LEU A 22 8.82 15.78 9.16
C LEU A 22 9.38 15.34 7.81
N ASN A 23 8.48 14.95 6.92
CA ASN A 23 8.79 14.47 5.59
C ASN A 23 8.88 15.65 4.62
N GLN A 24 9.96 15.75 3.86
CA GLN A 24 10.18 16.77 2.84
C GLN A 24 10.03 16.15 1.45
N TYR A 25 9.19 16.76 0.61
CA TYR A 25 8.85 16.25 -0.72
C TYR A 25 9.20 17.27 -1.79
N ARG A 26 9.58 16.75 -2.97
CA ARG A 26 9.85 17.56 -4.16
C ARG A 26 9.31 16.84 -5.39
N CYS A 27 8.27 17.42 -6.00
CA CYS A 27 7.69 16.84 -7.20
C CYS A 27 8.62 17.04 -8.41
N PRO A 28 9.13 15.99 -9.07
CA PRO A 28 10.00 16.14 -10.22
C PRO A 28 9.26 16.64 -11.47
N TYR A 29 7.93 16.53 -11.49
CA TYR A 29 7.09 16.88 -12.64
C TYR A 29 6.72 18.36 -12.70
N CYS A 30 6.34 18.94 -11.56
CA CYS A 30 5.90 20.35 -11.48
C CYS A 30 6.79 21.21 -10.57
N GLN A 31 7.83 20.63 -9.97
CA GLN A 31 8.81 21.30 -9.11
C GLN A 31 8.25 21.84 -7.78
N THR A 32 7.02 21.51 -7.44
CA THR A 32 6.40 21.84 -6.15
C THR A 32 7.10 21.13 -5.02
N GLU A 33 7.48 21.88 -3.98
CA GLU A 33 8.08 21.40 -2.74
C GLU A 33 7.09 21.61 -1.60
N TRP A 34 7.00 20.64 -0.69
CA TRP A 34 6.19 20.75 0.52
C TRP A 34 6.76 19.85 1.61
N GLU A 35 6.33 20.11 2.85
CA GLU A 35 6.66 19.30 4.01
C GLU A 35 5.38 18.85 4.71
N ASP A 36 5.44 17.69 5.35
CA ASP A 36 4.28 17.15 6.07
C ASP A 36 4.69 16.29 7.26
N GLY A 37 3.93 16.36 8.34
CA GLY A 37 4.21 15.71 9.61
C GLY A 37 3.44 14.40 9.76
N TRP A 38 4.15 13.29 9.85
CA TRP A 38 3.58 11.93 9.93
C TRP A 38 4.25 11.12 11.03
N ASP A 39 3.63 10.03 11.46
CA ASP A 39 4.27 9.00 12.31
C ASP A 39 5.21 8.06 11.52
N CYS A 40 5.24 8.20 10.19
CA CYS A 40 6.06 7.41 9.25
C CYS A 40 6.64 8.26 8.10
N ALA A 41 7.69 7.76 7.44
CA ALA A 41 8.24 8.32 6.19
C ALA A 41 7.41 7.90 4.95
N CYS A 42 6.11 8.22 4.96
CA CYS A 42 5.16 7.74 3.98
C CYS A 42 5.14 8.58 2.68
N ASN A 43 4.71 7.98 1.56
CA ASN A 43 4.50 8.68 0.29
C ASN A 43 3.35 9.68 0.41
N ASN A 44 3.41 10.79 -0.33
CA ASN A 44 2.35 11.78 -0.36
C ASN A 44 2.00 12.18 -1.79
N ARG A 45 0.80 12.73 -1.99
CA ARG A 45 0.35 13.24 -3.29
C ARG A 45 0.72 14.71 -3.42
N CYS A 46 1.39 15.06 -4.52
CA CYS A 46 1.73 16.44 -4.82
C CYS A 46 0.45 17.30 -4.85
N PRO A 47 0.40 18.40 -4.10
CA PRO A 47 -0.81 19.23 -3.99
C PRO A 47 -1.21 19.89 -5.32
N ASP A 48 -0.27 20.03 -6.26
CA ASP A 48 -0.51 20.69 -7.55
C ASP A 48 -0.88 19.71 -8.68
N CYS A 49 -0.15 18.60 -8.82
CA CYS A 49 -0.33 17.67 -9.95
C CYS A 49 -0.87 16.29 -9.55
N ASN A 50 -1.12 16.07 -8.25
CA ASN A 50 -1.69 14.86 -7.66
C ASN A 50 -0.90 13.55 -7.93
N LYS A 51 0.34 13.66 -8.42
CA LYS A 51 1.27 12.54 -8.57
C LYS A 51 1.77 12.10 -7.20
N GLU A 52 1.95 10.81 -7.05
CA GLU A 52 2.53 10.21 -5.85
C GLU A 52 4.03 10.46 -5.82
N ILE A 53 4.53 11.02 -4.73
CA ILE A 53 5.91 11.44 -4.51
C ILE A 53 6.40 10.84 -3.19
N GLU A 54 7.54 10.17 -3.24
CA GLU A 54 8.29 9.73 -2.06
C GLU A 54 9.00 10.93 -1.41
N PRO A 55 9.10 10.99 -0.07
CA PRO A 55 9.89 12.02 0.58
C PRO A 55 11.38 11.83 0.22
N TYR A 56 12.07 12.93 -0.09
CA TYR A 56 13.51 12.88 -0.33
C TYR A 56 14.33 12.99 0.96
N GLU A 57 13.71 13.48 2.03
CA GLU A 57 14.29 13.57 3.37
C GLU A 57 13.18 13.42 4.42
N SER A 58 13.48 12.70 5.50
CA SER A 58 12.58 12.51 6.65
C SER A 58 13.35 12.77 7.93
N ALA A 59 13.07 13.89 8.60
CA ALA A 59 13.72 14.26 9.85
C ALA A 59 12.87 13.81 11.04
N LEU A 60 13.50 13.26 12.08
CA LEU A 60 12.83 12.98 13.35
C LEU A 60 12.53 14.30 14.07
N VAL A 61 11.26 14.51 14.41
CA VAL A 61 10.82 15.60 15.28
C VAL A 61 10.91 15.06 16.71
N GLU A 62 11.99 15.40 17.41
CA GLU A 62 12.15 15.05 18.81
C GLU A 62 11.01 15.67 19.63
N GLY A 63 10.20 14.83 20.27
CA GLY A 63 9.33 15.25 21.37
C GLY A 63 10.21 15.68 22.54
N GLU A 64 9.91 16.83 23.13
CA GLU A 64 10.61 17.39 24.29
C GLU A 64 10.66 16.34 25.42
N SER A 65 11.80 15.67 25.57
CA SER A 65 11.94 14.49 26.42
C SER A 65 12.46 14.90 27.80
N ALA A 66 11.67 14.66 28.83
CA ALA A 66 12.12 14.76 30.21
C ALA A 66 13.16 13.66 30.51
N GLU A 67 14.37 14.08 30.86
CA GLU A 67 15.49 13.20 31.22
C GLU A 67 15.13 12.24 32.36
N THR A 68 15.26 10.92 32.14
CA THR A 68 15.61 9.98 33.21
C THR A 68 16.49 8.87 32.64
N GLY A 69 17.70 8.74 33.20
CA GLY A 69 18.70 7.78 32.75
C GLY A 69 18.68 6.45 33.51
N SER A 70 19.60 5.58 33.05
CA SER A 70 20.13 4.32 33.63
C SER A 70 19.47 3.00 33.23
N PRO A 71 20.21 1.87 33.26
CA PRO A 71 21.58 1.66 32.76
C PRO A 71 21.68 0.47 31.76
N VAL A 72 22.72 0.53 30.93
CA VAL A 72 23.09 -0.42 29.87
C VAL A 72 23.58 -1.73 30.46
N GLU A 73 23.02 -2.88 30.04
CA GLU A 73 23.71 -4.18 30.11
C GLU A 73 24.31 -4.55 28.75
N GLU A 74 25.52 -5.06 28.85
CA GLU A 74 26.60 -5.10 27.88
C GLU A 74 26.53 -6.39 27.05
N PHE A 75 26.16 -6.29 25.77
CA PHE A 75 26.42 -7.37 24.81
C PHE A 75 27.85 -7.25 24.30
N ALA A 76 28.69 -8.15 24.78
CA ALA A 76 30.11 -8.22 24.49
C ALA A 76 30.40 -8.38 22.98
N SER A 77 31.08 -7.38 22.44
CA SER A 77 31.64 -7.33 21.09
C SER A 77 32.71 -8.40 20.86
N ALA A 78 32.49 -9.25 19.85
CA ALA A 78 33.57 -9.94 19.15
C ALA A 78 33.88 -9.15 17.88
N ASN A 79 35.10 -8.62 17.80
CA ASN A 79 35.63 -7.80 16.72
C ASN A 79 35.46 -8.44 15.34
N VAL A 80 34.61 -7.85 14.50
CA VAL A 80 34.71 -7.94 13.04
C VAL A 80 34.94 -6.53 12.52
N THR A 81 36.08 -6.34 11.89
CA THR A 81 36.47 -5.11 11.17
C THR A 81 35.38 -4.75 10.17
N ALA A 82 34.73 -3.61 10.38
CA ALA A 82 33.62 -3.11 9.57
C ALA A 82 34.10 -2.58 8.21
N GLU A 83 34.39 -3.49 7.27
CA GLU A 83 34.11 -3.23 5.86
C GLU A 83 32.63 -3.55 5.66
N GLY A 84 31.86 -2.56 5.17
CA GLY A 84 30.40 -2.52 5.21
C GLY A 84 29.71 -3.78 4.70
N VAL A 85 29.33 -4.67 5.62
CA VAL A 85 28.47 -5.80 5.31
C VAL A 85 27.04 -5.28 5.30
N ASN A 86 26.45 -5.15 4.11
CA ASN A 86 25.04 -4.79 4.00
C ASN A 86 24.21 -6.03 4.35
N TRP A 87 23.46 -5.98 5.45
CA TRP A 87 22.56 -7.06 5.84
C TRP A 87 21.23 -6.90 5.10
N LEU A 88 20.69 -8.01 4.57
CA LEU A 88 19.37 -8.01 3.97
C LEU A 88 18.35 -8.36 5.05
N PHE A 89 17.22 -7.68 5.01
CA PHE A 89 16.10 -7.92 5.91
C PHE A 89 14.80 -8.04 5.12
N VAL A 90 13.90 -8.87 5.61
CA VAL A 90 12.47 -8.84 5.25
C VAL A 90 11.76 -8.19 6.43
N VAL A 91 11.04 -7.11 6.16
CA VAL A 91 10.25 -6.38 7.15
C VAL A 91 8.79 -6.53 6.76
N SER A 92 7.95 -6.87 7.72
CA SER A 92 6.53 -7.08 7.53
C SER A 92 5.76 -6.45 8.69
N TYR A 93 4.50 -6.14 8.44
CA TYR A 93 3.56 -5.78 9.49
C TYR A 93 2.24 -6.52 9.28
N GLU A 94 1.54 -6.78 10.37
CA GLU A 94 0.17 -7.31 10.37
C GLU A 94 -0.73 -6.36 11.15
N ILE A 95 -1.96 -6.19 10.68
CA ILE A 95 -2.98 -5.34 11.33
C ILE A 95 -4.36 -5.97 11.12
N ASP A 96 -5.18 -5.97 12.18
CA ASP A 96 -6.54 -6.50 12.12
C ASP A 96 -7.47 -5.52 11.39
N TYR A 97 -8.18 -6.01 10.37
CA TYR A 97 -9.17 -5.22 9.63
C TYR A 97 -10.49 -5.97 9.46
N VAL A 98 -11.56 -5.20 9.33
CA VAL A 98 -12.89 -5.65 8.92
C VAL A 98 -13.03 -5.42 7.43
N HIS A 99 -13.23 -6.51 6.68
CA HIS A 99 -13.64 -6.47 5.28
C HIS A 99 -15.15 -6.37 5.19
N ARG A 100 -15.67 -5.25 4.65
CA ARG A 100 -17.09 -5.01 4.48
C ARG A 100 -17.44 -4.89 3.00
N VAL A 101 -18.12 -5.92 2.49
CA VAL A 101 -18.67 -5.96 1.13
C VAL A 101 -20.18 -5.73 1.18
N SER A 102 -20.68 -4.81 0.35
CA SER A 102 -22.12 -4.59 0.16
C SER A 102 -22.49 -4.82 -1.30
N VAL A 103 -23.53 -5.60 -1.54
CA VAL A 103 -24.07 -5.88 -2.89
C VAL A 103 -25.56 -5.57 -2.97
N GLY A 104 -26.04 -5.20 -4.15
CA GLY A 104 -27.47 -5.05 -4.41
C GLY A 104 -28.11 -6.41 -4.71
N ILE A 105 -29.20 -6.77 -4.03
CA ILE A 105 -29.93 -8.02 -4.29
C ILE A 105 -31.42 -7.76 -4.34
N THR A 106 -32.07 -8.24 -5.40
CA THR A 106 -33.53 -8.29 -5.48
C THR A 106 -34.00 -9.67 -5.06
N ALA A 107 -34.78 -9.75 -3.99
CA ALA A 107 -35.32 -11.01 -3.47
C ALA A 107 -36.71 -10.80 -2.83
N GLU A 108 -37.42 -11.90 -2.61
CA GLU A 108 -38.76 -11.89 -2.02
C GLU A 108 -38.74 -11.66 -0.49
N SER A 109 -37.60 -11.89 0.18
CA SER A 109 -37.40 -11.63 1.60
C SER A 109 -35.93 -11.35 1.94
N PRO A 110 -35.64 -10.78 3.13
CA PRO A 110 -34.27 -10.60 3.61
C PRO A 110 -33.47 -11.91 3.68
N GLU A 111 -34.09 -13.01 4.09
CA GLU A 111 -33.45 -14.33 4.20
C GLU A 111 -33.07 -14.88 2.82
N ALA A 112 -33.96 -14.71 1.83
CA ALA A 112 -33.66 -15.07 0.45
C ALA A 112 -32.52 -14.22 -0.11
N ALA A 113 -32.50 -12.91 0.19
CA ALA A 113 -31.39 -12.04 -0.21
C ALA A 113 -30.06 -12.49 0.40
N GLN A 114 -30.06 -12.84 1.70
CA GLN A 114 -28.88 -13.35 2.39
C GLN A 114 -28.38 -14.66 1.78
N GLN A 115 -29.27 -15.62 1.46
CA GLN A 115 -28.88 -16.88 0.83
C GLN A 115 -28.26 -16.67 -0.56
N ILE A 116 -28.81 -15.72 -1.34
CA ILE A 116 -28.24 -15.35 -2.64
C ILE A 116 -26.83 -14.77 -2.48
N ALA A 117 -26.63 -13.87 -1.51
CA ALA A 117 -25.31 -13.29 -1.21
C ALA A 117 -24.30 -14.36 -0.77
N GLU A 118 -24.70 -15.22 0.16
CA GLU A 118 -23.84 -16.28 0.71
C GLU A 118 -23.42 -17.29 -0.36
N GLN A 119 -24.34 -17.66 -1.24
CA GLN A 119 -24.01 -18.52 -2.37
C GLN A 119 -23.01 -17.84 -3.32
N ALA A 120 -23.22 -16.57 -3.68
CA ALA A 120 -22.29 -15.83 -4.53
C ALA A 120 -20.90 -15.66 -3.89
N PHE A 121 -20.82 -15.51 -2.56
CA PHE A 121 -19.54 -15.49 -1.84
C PHE A 121 -18.82 -16.84 -1.93
N ASN A 122 -19.53 -17.94 -1.69
CA ASN A 122 -18.97 -19.30 -1.76
C ASN A 122 -18.53 -19.68 -3.18
N ASP A 123 -19.22 -19.18 -4.20
CA ASP A 123 -18.88 -19.38 -5.61
C ASP A 123 -17.81 -18.39 -6.10
N ALA A 124 -17.36 -17.47 -5.25
CA ALA A 124 -16.40 -16.40 -5.55
C ALA A 124 -16.85 -15.43 -6.66
N THR A 125 -18.16 -15.24 -6.84
CA THR A 125 -18.75 -14.34 -7.85
C THR A 125 -19.36 -13.08 -7.26
N ILE A 126 -19.35 -12.92 -5.93
CA ILE A 126 -19.97 -11.76 -5.25
C ILE A 126 -19.31 -10.41 -5.63
N TRP A 127 -18.08 -10.44 -6.14
CA TRP A 127 -17.31 -9.26 -6.56
C TRP A 127 -17.42 -8.93 -8.06
N ASP A 128 -18.18 -9.71 -8.84
CA ASP A 128 -18.22 -9.61 -10.31
C ASP A 128 -18.91 -8.33 -10.84
N ASP A 129 -19.51 -7.52 -9.97
CA ASP A 129 -20.25 -6.29 -10.30
C ASP A 129 -21.21 -6.46 -11.49
N THR A 130 -22.17 -7.37 -11.32
CA THR A 130 -23.13 -7.70 -12.39
C THR A 130 -24.38 -6.82 -12.30
N VAL A 131 -25.10 -6.67 -13.41
CA VAL A 131 -26.39 -5.93 -13.41
C VAL A 131 -27.41 -6.52 -12.43
N ALA A 132 -27.40 -7.84 -12.24
CA ALA A 132 -28.32 -8.54 -11.34
C ALA A 132 -27.89 -8.44 -9.85
N MET A 133 -26.59 -8.30 -9.61
CA MET A 133 -25.98 -8.15 -8.29
C MET A 133 -24.86 -7.11 -8.37
N PRO A 134 -25.19 -5.81 -8.37
CA PRO A 134 -24.19 -4.76 -8.46
C PRO A 134 -23.37 -4.71 -7.18
N LEU A 135 -22.05 -4.51 -7.32
CA LEU A 135 -21.16 -4.29 -6.18
C LEU A 135 -21.33 -2.84 -5.71
N LEU A 136 -21.85 -2.66 -4.51
CA LEU A 136 -22.17 -1.34 -3.96
C LEU A 136 -21.00 -0.75 -3.17
N SER A 137 -20.29 -1.60 -2.42
CA SER A 137 -19.05 -1.21 -1.73
C SER A 137 -18.17 -2.43 -1.47
N ASP A 138 -16.85 -2.21 -1.49
CA ASP A 138 -15.82 -3.16 -1.09
C ASP A 138 -14.81 -2.38 -0.23
N GLU A 139 -15.01 -2.42 1.08
CA GLU A 139 -14.32 -1.55 2.03
C GLU A 139 -13.52 -2.34 3.06
N TYR A 140 -12.37 -1.79 3.43
CA TYR A 140 -11.51 -2.30 4.48
C TYR A 140 -11.45 -1.25 5.58
N HIS A 141 -11.81 -1.63 6.80
CA HIS A 141 -11.76 -0.77 7.97
C HIS A 141 -10.80 -1.36 8.99
N GLU A 142 -9.84 -0.60 9.47
CA GLU A 142 -9.01 -1.05 10.59
C GLU A 142 -9.89 -1.30 11.82
N SER A 143 -9.59 -2.37 12.54
CA SER A 143 -10.32 -2.71 13.76
C SER A 143 -9.99 -1.70 14.85
N GLU A 144 -10.96 -1.34 15.69
CA GLU A 144 -10.70 -0.42 16.81
C GLU A 144 -9.67 -1.01 17.79
N GLY A 145 -8.60 -0.27 18.06
CA GLY A 145 -7.49 -0.66 18.94
C GLY A 145 -6.13 -0.68 18.22
N GLU A 146 -5.05 -0.81 18.97
CA GLU A 146 -3.71 -1.00 18.39
C GLU A 146 -3.47 -2.50 18.13
N SER A 147 -3.67 -2.93 16.88
CA SER A 147 -3.39 -4.32 16.42
C SER A 147 -2.17 -4.44 15.50
N LEU A 148 -1.49 -3.31 15.21
CA LEU A 148 -0.32 -3.26 14.34
C LEU A 148 0.88 -3.97 14.98
N VAL A 149 1.36 -5.04 14.36
CA VAL A 149 2.54 -5.80 14.81
C VAL A 149 3.60 -5.78 13.72
N TRP A 150 4.83 -5.43 14.08
CA TRP A 150 5.98 -5.44 13.18
C TRP A 150 6.81 -6.72 13.34
N GLU A 151 7.32 -7.24 12.23
CA GLU A 151 8.30 -8.31 12.19
C GLU A 151 9.48 -7.90 11.29
N CYS A 152 10.69 -8.24 11.72
CA CYS A 152 11.91 -8.03 10.94
C CYS A 152 12.80 -9.26 11.02
N ILE A 153 13.09 -9.86 9.88
CA ILE A 153 13.88 -11.10 9.77
C ILE A 153 15.10 -10.82 8.89
N ALA A 154 16.29 -11.11 9.42
CA ALA A 154 17.52 -11.08 8.63
C ALA A 154 17.55 -12.26 7.64
N VAL A 155 17.90 -11.99 6.39
CA VAL A 155 17.93 -12.98 5.32
C VAL A 155 19.25 -12.97 4.56
N ALA A 156 19.63 -14.11 3.99
CA ALA A 156 20.80 -14.21 3.11
C ALA A 156 20.50 -13.70 1.69
N GLN A 157 19.23 -13.77 1.27
CA GLN A 157 18.72 -13.32 -0.03
C GLN A 157 17.23 -12.97 0.12
N TRP A 158 16.72 -12.08 -0.73
CA TRP A 158 15.28 -11.80 -0.76
C TRP A 158 14.49 -12.99 -1.30
N PRO A 159 13.27 -13.24 -0.78
CA PRO A 159 12.37 -14.22 -1.35
C PRO A 159 11.93 -13.80 -2.75
N GLU A 160 11.55 -14.78 -3.57
CA GLU A 160 10.90 -14.50 -4.86
C GLU A 160 9.57 -13.76 -4.64
N PRO A 161 9.19 -12.85 -5.55
CA PRO A 161 7.93 -12.13 -5.43
C PRO A 161 6.71 -13.05 -5.36
N ASP A 162 5.85 -12.82 -4.38
CA ASP A 162 4.58 -13.52 -4.24
C ASP A 162 3.64 -13.31 -5.44
N TYR A 163 2.59 -14.14 -5.54
CA TYR A 163 1.51 -13.94 -6.51
C TYR A 163 0.95 -12.51 -6.49
N SER A 164 0.69 -11.93 -5.32
CA SER A 164 0.20 -10.55 -5.17
C SER A 164 1.10 -9.54 -5.88
N VAL A 165 2.41 -9.61 -5.68
CA VAL A 165 3.40 -8.73 -6.34
C VAL A 165 3.43 -8.96 -7.85
N ARG A 166 3.34 -10.21 -8.30
CA ARG A 166 3.29 -10.54 -9.74
C ARG A 166 2.02 -10.00 -10.40
N GLN A 167 0.89 -10.13 -9.73
CA GLN A 167 -0.39 -9.61 -10.20
C GLN A 167 -0.40 -8.08 -10.23
N LEU A 168 0.12 -7.42 -9.19
CA LEU A 168 0.32 -5.97 -9.16
C LEU A 168 1.15 -5.49 -10.35
N LYS A 169 2.26 -6.16 -10.65
CA LYS A 169 3.10 -5.83 -11.81
C LYS A 169 2.36 -5.98 -13.15
N LYS A 170 1.49 -6.99 -13.29
CA LYS A 170 0.67 -7.17 -14.49
C LYS A 170 -0.36 -6.04 -14.65
N GLU A 171 -1.02 -5.65 -13.57
CA GLU A 171 -2.01 -4.57 -13.58
C GLU A 171 -1.37 -3.21 -13.87
N GLN A 172 -0.21 -2.93 -13.26
CA GLN A 172 0.58 -1.73 -13.56
C GLN A 172 1.01 -1.71 -15.02
N ALA A 173 1.46 -2.84 -15.57
CA ALA A 173 1.82 -2.95 -16.99
C ALA A 173 0.61 -2.70 -17.89
N ALA A 174 -0.55 -3.30 -17.57
CA ALA A 174 -1.80 -3.08 -18.32
C ALA A 174 -2.18 -1.60 -18.34
N MET A 175 -2.11 -0.92 -17.19
CA MET A 175 -2.46 0.49 -17.11
C MET A 175 -1.46 1.39 -17.84
N ARG A 176 -0.17 1.04 -17.83
CA ARG A 176 0.84 1.72 -18.65
C ARG A 176 0.57 1.57 -20.14
N VAL A 177 0.14 0.39 -20.60
CA VAL A 177 -0.28 0.18 -21.99
C VAL A 177 -1.46 1.08 -22.34
N CYS A 178 -2.51 1.10 -21.51
CA CYS A 178 -3.67 1.96 -21.75
C CYS A 178 -3.28 3.45 -21.85
N ARG A 179 -2.43 3.94 -20.93
CA ARG A 179 -1.93 5.32 -20.99
C ARG A 179 -1.12 5.57 -22.27
N GLY A 180 -0.19 4.69 -22.58
CA GLY A 180 0.66 4.82 -23.75
C GLY A 180 -0.11 4.77 -25.07
N LEU A 181 -1.17 3.97 -25.17
CA LEU A 181 -2.05 3.95 -26.35
C LEU A 181 -2.77 5.29 -26.55
N VAL A 182 -3.24 5.91 -25.46
CA VAL A 182 -3.87 7.24 -25.52
C VAL A 182 -2.84 8.30 -25.93
N GLU A 183 -1.64 8.26 -25.37
CA GLU A 183 -0.54 9.18 -25.71
C GLU A 183 -0.13 9.02 -27.18
N ALA A 184 0.06 7.79 -27.66
CA ALA A 184 0.39 7.48 -29.05
C ALA A 184 -0.70 7.97 -30.01
N TYR A 185 -1.98 7.76 -29.66
CA TYR A 185 -3.10 8.29 -30.45
C TYR A 185 -3.07 9.83 -30.53
N GLN A 186 -2.89 10.51 -29.39
CA GLN A 186 -2.82 11.98 -29.34
C GLN A 186 -1.64 12.54 -30.13
N GLN A 187 -0.49 11.86 -30.07
CA GLN A 187 0.69 12.22 -30.83
C GLN A 187 0.46 12.01 -32.34
N GLY A 188 -0.17 10.90 -32.71
CA GLY A 188 -0.53 10.60 -34.09
C GLY A 188 -1.48 11.63 -34.69
N GLU A 189 -2.52 12.05 -33.95
CA GLU A 189 -3.41 13.14 -34.34
C GLU A 189 -2.64 14.45 -34.59
N THR A 190 -1.65 14.75 -33.75
CA THR A 190 -0.79 15.95 -33.88
C THR A 190 0.14 15.85 -35.10
N ASN A 191 0.59 14.65 -35.45
CA ASN A 191 1.58 14.39 -36.49
C ASN A 191 1.00 14.06 -37.87
N GLY A 192 -0.31 14.25 -38.08
CA GLY A 192 -0.95 14.05 -39.38
C GLY A 192 -1.88 12.85 -39.49
N GLY A 193 -2.36 12.33 -38.35
CA GLY A 193 -3.48 11.37 -38.27
C GLY A 193 -3.08 9.90 -38.29
N SER A 194 -1.86 9.55 -37.85
CA SER A 194 -1.43 8.15 -37.72
C SER A 194 -0.49 7.94 -36.54
N ILE A 195 -0.68 6.85 -35.81
CA ILE A 195 0.24 6.36 -34.78
C ILE A 195 1.53 5.85 -35.44
N ASP A 196 2.68 6.10 -34.81
CA ASP A 196 3.98 5.57 -35.25
C ASP A 196 4.18 4.14 -34.72
N TRP A 197 4.80 3.26 -35.52
CA TRP A 197 5.14 1.91 -35.09
C TRP A 197 6.09 1.91 -33.89
N SER A 198 6.97 2.91 -33.78
CA SER A 198 7.87 3.06 -32.64
C SER A 198 7.15 3.34 -31.32
N ASP A 199 5.94 3.92 -31.35
CA ASP A 199 5.09 4.04 -30.17
C ASP A 199 4.58 2.66 -29.77
N MET A 200 4.13 1.85 -30.74
CA MET A 200 3.64 0.49 -30.48
C MET A 200 4.75 -0.44 -29.99
N ASP A 201 5.96 -0.35 -30.56
CA ASP A 201 7.12 -1.16 -30.16
C ASP A 201 7.49 -0.98 -28.68
N GLN A 202 7.22 0.20 -28.12
CA GLN A 202 7.41 0.47 -26.68
C GLN A 202 6.30 -0.14 -25.81
N LEU A 203 5.09 -0.30 -26.35
CA LEU A 203 3.93 -0.80 -25.61
C LEU A 203 3.79 -2.32 -25.65
N ILE A 204 4.21 -2.97 -26.74
CA ILE A 204 4.07 -4.43 -26.91
C ILE A 204 4.75 -5.23 -25.77
N PRO A 205 5.98 -4.91 -25.33
CA PRO A 205 6.60 -5.62 -24.21
C PRO A 205 5.80 -5.49 -22.91
N LEU A 206 5.22 -4.32 -22.65
CA LEU A 206 4.37 -4.07 -21.49
C LEU A 206 3.04 -4.84 -21.60
N ALA A 207 2.48 -4.95 -22.81
CA ALA A 207 1.28 -5.74 -23.06
C ALA A 207 1.53 -7.24 -22.82
N LEU A 208 2.67 -7.77 -23.27
CA LEU A 208 3.05 -9.16 -22.97
C LEU A 208 3.26 -9.38 -21.48
N GLN A 209 3.93 -8.45 -20.81
CA GLN A 209 4.09 -8.49 -19.35
C GLN A 209 2.74 -8.51 -18.64
N ALA A 210 1.79 -7.66 -19.05
CA ALA A 210 0.44 -7.62 -18.49
C ALA A 210 -0.31 -8.95 -18.67
N LEU A 211 -0.13 -9.61 -19.82
CA LEU A 211 -0.69 -10.93 -20.11
C LEU A 211 0.05 -12.08 -19.41
N GLY A 212 1.15 -11.81 -18.71
CA GLY A 212 2.00 -12.83 -18.11
C GLY A 212 2.74 -13.69 -19.13
N LYS A 213 2.93 -13.18 -20.35
CA LYS A 213 3.65 -13.88 -21.44
C LYS A 213 5.13 -13.50 -21.45
N PRO A 214 6.03 -14.45 -21.78
CA PRO A 214 7.45 -14.14 -21.93
C PRO A 214 7.68 -13.23 -23.15
N VAL A 215 8.53 -12.22 -22.98
CA VAL A 215 8.89 -11.24 -24.03
C VAL A 215 9.61 -11.91 -25.23
N ALA A 216 10.11 -13.13 -25.06
CA ALA A 216 10.86 -13.88 -26.08
C ALA A 216 10.06 -14.31 -27.32
N GLU A 217 8.74 -14.12 -27.37
CA GLU A 217 7.90 -14.52 -28.51
C GLU A 217 7.80 -13.49 -29.66
N ILE A 218 8.51 -12.35 -29.60
CA ILE A 218 8.40 -11.27 -30.62
C ILE A 218 9.37 -11.47 -31.81
N GLN A 219 10.30 -12.43 -31.76
CA GLN A 219 11.20 -12.71 -32.87
C GLN A 219 10.79 -13.97 -33.63
N SER A 220 9.71 -13.89 -34.43
CA SER A 220 9.53 -14.78 -35.59
C SER A 220 8.70 -14.14 -36.69
#